data_AF-A0A9D0RDN7-F1
#
_entry.id   AF-A0A9D0RDN7-F1
#
_cell.length_a   1.000
_cell.length_b   1.000
_cell.length_c   1.000
_cell.angle_alpha   90.00
_cell.angle_beta   90.00
_cell.angle_gamma   90.00
#
_symmetry.space_group_name_H-M   'P 1'
#
loop_
_entity.id
_entity.type
_entity.pdbx_description
1 polymer ?
#
loop_
_entity_poly.entity_id
_entity_poly.type
_entity_poly.pdbx_seq_one_letter_code
_entity_poly.pdbx_strand_id
1 'polypeptide(L)'
;MSGPLSVKRVVCVMASVSRGDGQLDAAADVAAAFQARLDGLLVEDTDLLQVAGLPFAREVAMASAAFLALDVPRVERLLRLRARQAAQSLLRAGRRWDISADLRIVRGPWQREVPGAGGAGDVLALERGAAGSRSWTALQTTLSASACAGVMWGGWREPPRALALLHGPGGPGWRALQAAARLAQAWRLPLTVYTTGLAPAEHTILEEVAVTVAPVERLPCSRGPLLVAPGEGVDSARLRRLLACAGSVLLIH
;
A
#
# COMPACT_ATOMS: atom_id res chain seq x y z
N MET A 1 -9.86 12.74 -23.66
CA MET A 1 -9.12 11.50 -23.37
C MET A 1 -7.95 11.87 -22.46
N SER A 2 -7.95 11.42 -21.21
CA SER A 2 -6.85 11.70 -20.28
C SER A 2 -5.60 10.93 -20.72
N GLY A 3 -4.45 11.59 -20.74
CA GLY A 3 -3.17 11.00 -21.19
C GLY A 3 -2.73 9.76 -20.39
N PRO A 4 -1.66 9.07 -20.82
CA PRO A 4 -1.16 7.88 -20.15
C PRO A 4 -0.79 8.16 -18.70
N LEU A 5 -1.13 7.24 -17.81
CA LEU A 5 -0.71 7.28 -16.42
C LEU A 5 0.82 7.24 -16.33
N SER A 6 1.39 8.30 -15.75
CA SER A 6 2.79 8.36 -15.34
C SER A 6 2.85 8.34 -13.83
N VAL A 7 3.36 7.24 -13.27
CA VAL A 7 3.76 7.17 -11.87
C VAL A 7 5.22 7.57 -11.79
N LYS A 8 5.54 8.64 -11.05
CA LYS A 8 6.93 9.11 -10.91
C LYS A 8 7.65 8.42 -9.77
N ARG A 9 6.95 8.19 -8.66
CA ARG A 9 7.49 7.53 -7.48
C ARG A 9 6.46 6.64 -6.79
N VAL A 10 6.95 5.58 -6.18
CA VAL A 10 6.22 4.77 -5.21
C VAL A 10 6.78 5.08 -3.83
N VAL A 11 5.97 5.59 -2.92
CA VAL A 11 6.34 5.89 -1.53
C VAL A 11 5.95 4.72 -0.64
N CYS A 12 6.91 3.91 -0.21
CA CYS A 12 6.69 2.79 0.69
C CYS A 12 6.82 3.23 2.15
N VAL A 13 5.72 3.22 2.90
CA VAL A 13 5.75 3.62 4.31
C VAL A 13 6.16 2.46 5.21
N MET A 14 7.28 2.65 5.91
CA MET A 14 8.01 1.62 6.63
C MET A 14 7.63 1.63 8.12
N ALA A 15 6.44 1.11 8.42
CA ALA A 15 5.76 1.33 9.69
C ALA A 15 6.13 0.34 10.81
N SER A 16 6.72 -0.82 10.50
CA SER A 16 6.98 -1.87 11.49
C SER A 16 8.40 -2.42 11.40
N VAL A 17 8.80 -3.13 12.46
CA VAL A 17 9.86 -4.15 12.38
C VAL A 17 9.26 -5.33 11.61
N SER A 18 9.08 -5.16 10.29
CA SER A 18 8.57 -6.25 9.46
C SER A 18 9.59 -7.37 9.50
N ARG A 19 9.16 -8.59 9.84
CA ARG A 19 10.04 -9.76 9.90
C ARG A 19 10.47 -10.26 8.51
N GLY A 20 10.31 -9.44 7.48
CA GLY A 20 10.69 -9.75 6.10
C GLY A 20 10.60 -8.52 5.18
N ASP A 21 11.30 -8.60 4.05
CA ASP A 21 11.39 -7.56 3.02
C ASP A 21 10.13 -7.52 2.10
N GLY A 22 9.09 -8.31 2.39
CA GLY A 22 7.96 -8.52 1.50
C GLY A 22 7.14 -7.28 1.13
N GLN A 23 7.05 -6.26 1.99
CA GLN A 23 6.41 -4.98 1.64
C GLN A 23 7.31 -4.14 0.72
N LEU A 24 8.63 -4.16 0.94
CA LEU A 24 9.56 -3.40 0.10
C LEU A 24 9.68 -4.04 -1.27
N ASP A 25 9.75 -5.37 -1.34
CA ASP A 25 9.72 -6.10 -2.61
C ASP A 25 8.44 -5.81 -3.39
N ALA A 26 7.29 -5.75 -2.71
CA ALA A 26 6.02 -5.33 -3.31
C ALA A 26 6.08 -3.95 -3.96
N ALA A 27 6.54 -2.98 -3.18
CA ALA A 27 6.57 -1.59 -3.60
C ALA A 27 7.61 -1.40 -4.71
N ALA A 28 8.73 -2.13 -4.64
CA ALA A 28 9.75 -2.17 -5.67
C ALA A 28 9.24 -2.79 -6.97
N ASP A 29 8.48 -3.89 -6.91
CA ASP A 29 7.84 -4.54 -8.05
C ASP A 29 6.87 -3.58 -8.76
N VAL A 30 6.00 -2.91 -7.99
CA VAL A 30 5.10 -1.87 -8.52
C VAL A 30 5.91 -0.73 -9.14
N ALA A 31 6.96 -0.25 -8.46
CA ALA A 31 7.81 0.81 -8.99
C ALA A 31 8.47 0.39 -10.33
N ALA A 32 8.99 -0.83 -10.41
CA ALA A 32 9.58 -1.38 -11.63
C ALA A 32 8.56 -1.47 -12.79
N ALA A 33 7.34 -1.92 -12.51
CA ALA A 33 6.26 -1.99 -13.51
C ALA A 33 5.94 -0.62 -14.13
N PHE A 34 6.04 0.44 -13.33
CA PHE A 34 5.83 1.81 -13.78
C PHE A 34 7.11 2.56 -14.18
N GLN A 35 8.28 1.91 -14.12
CA GLN A 35 9.59 2.57 -14.30
C GLN A 35 9.76 3.80 -13.39
N ALA A 36 9.18 3.72 -12.19
CA ALA A 36 9.21 4.74 -11.16
C ALA A 36 10.35 4.47 -10.18
N ARG A 37 10.74 5.51 -9.43
CA ARG A 37 11.66 5.35 -8.28
C ARG A 37 10.90 4.88 -7.03
N LEU A 38 11.60 4.24 -6.11
CA LEU A 38 11.05 3.80 -4.82
C LEU A 38 11.54 4.70 -3.67
N ASP A 39 10.64 5.45 -3.04
CA ASP A 39 10.96 6.26 -1.86
C ASP A 39 10.51 5.50 -0.60
N GLY A 40 11.45 5.12 0.27
CA GLY A 40 11.11 4.64 1.61
C GLY A 40 10.74 5.80 2.52
N LEU A 41 9.62 5.73 3.23
CA LEU A 41 9.23 6.71 4.25
C LEU A 41 9.29 6.08 5.63
N LEU A 42 10.18 6.60 6.48
CA LEU A 42 10.21 6.28 7.90
C LEU A 42 9.72 7.48 8.70
N VAL A 43 8.62 7.28 9.43
CA VAL A 43 8.09 8.29 10.37
C VAL A 43 8.62 7.98 11.76
N GLU A 44 9.41 8.90 12.31
CA GLU A 44 9.80 8.89 13.71
C GLU A 44 8.72 9.64 14.51
N ASP A 45 7.92 8.87 15.24
CA ASP A 45 6.83 9.41 16.04
C ASP A 45 7.39 10.18 17.24
N THR A 46 7.16 11.49 17.27
CA THR A 46 7.60 12.37 18.35
C THR A 46 6.90 12.05 19.67
N ASP A 47 5.70 11.49 19.63
CA ASP A 47 4.94 11.15 20.83
C ASP A 47 5.63 10.01 21.58
N LEU A 48 6.34 9.12 20.88
CA LEU A 48 7.13 8.05 21.51
C LEU A 48 8.30 8.62 22.34
N LEU A 49 8.98 9.65 21.83
CA LEU A 49 10.05 10.33 22.57
C LEU A 49 9.50 11.11 23.77
N GLN A 50 8.33 11.73 23.63
CA GLN A 50 7.65 12.41 24.75
C GLN A 50 7.25 11.41 25.84
N VAL A 51 6.63 10.28 25.46
CA VAL A 51 6.25 9.22 26.40
C VAL A 51 7.48 8.67 27.12
N ALA A 52 8.58 8.43 26.41
CA ALA A 52 9.84 7.97 27.01
C ALA A 52 10.46 8.95 28.03
N GLY A 53 10.06 10.22 28.00
CA GLY A 53 10.45 11.23 29.00
C GLY A 53 9.65 11.19 30.30
N LEU A 54 8.55 10.43 30.35
CA LEU A 54 7.67 10.38 31.52
C LEU A 54 8.21 9.40 32.58
N PRO A 55 8.18 9.75 33.88
CA PRO A 55 8.78 8.95 34.95
C PRO A 55 8.11 7.57 35.16
N PHE A 56 6.87 7.44 34.69
CA PHE A 56 6.07 6.21 34.76
C PHE A 56 6.01 5.44 33.43
N ALA A 57 6.68 5.90 32.37
CA ALA A 57 6.65 5.18 31.11
C ALA A 57 7.36 3.84 31.21
N ARG A 58 6.70 2.80 30.70
CA ARG A 58 7.19 1.42 30.69
C ARG A 58 6.99 0.81 29.31
N GLU A 59 7.98 0.08 28.84
CA GLU A 59 7.90 -0.79 27.67
C GLU A 59 7.40 -2.16 28.10
N VAL A 60 6.47 -2.77 27.37
CA VAL A 60 6.08 -4.16 27.55
C VAL A 60 6.78 -5.02 26.51
N ALA A 61 7.72 -5.84 26.95
CA ALA A 61 8.45 -6.73 26.06
C ALA A 61 7.53 -7.87 25.58
N MET A 62 7.18 -7.88 24.30
CA MET A 62 6.23 -8.86 23.72
C MET A 62 6.63 -10.34 23.93
N ALA A 63 7.93 -10.64 24.00
CA ALA A 63 8.41 -12.02 24.13
C ALA A 63 8.39 -12.55 25.58
N SER A 64 8.53 -11.66 26.56
CA SER A 64 8.67 -12.03 27.97
C SER A 64 7.57 -11.47 28.88
N ALA A 65 6.66 -10.65 28.33
CA ALA A 65 5.67 -9.86 29.06
C ALA A 65 6.27 -8.96 30.17
N ALA A 66 7.59 -8.71 30.14
CA ALA A 66 8.27 -7.92 31.15
C ALA A 66 7.99 -6.43 30.96
N PHE A 67 7.83 -5.71 32.07
CA PHE A 67 7.75 -4.26 32.10
C PHE A 67 9.15 -3.68 32.31
N LEU A 68 9.66 -2.96 31.33
CA LEU A 68 10.97 -2.30 31.38
C LEU A 68 10.79 -0.80 31.47
N ALA A 69 11.70 -0.08 32.15
CA ALA A 69 11.72 1.37 32.06
C ALA A 69 11.93 1.80 30.61
N LEU A 70 11.08 2.71 30.13
CA LEU A 70 11.27 3.34 28.83
C LEU A 70 12.09 4.61 29.07
N ASP A 71 13.31 4.66 28.54
CA ASP A 71 14.19 5.82 28.65
C ASP A 71 14.45 6.46 27.28
N VAL A 72 14.60 7.79 27.26
CA VAL A 72 14.81 8.56 26.02
C VAL A 72 16.06 8.11 25.25
N PRO A 73 17.25 7.94 25.87
CA PRO A 73 18.45 7.50 25.14
C PRO A 73 18.31 6.15 24.43
N ARG A 74 17.57 5.20 25.03
CA ARG A 74 17.27 3.89 24.46
C ARG A 74 16.32 4.02 23.28
N VAL A 75 15.27 4.84 23.41
CA VAL A 75 14.34 5.10 22.29
C VAL A 75 15.08 5.75 21.12
N GLU A 76 15.91 6.76 21.35
CA GLU A 76 16.74 7.36 20.29
C GLU A 76 17.64 6.34 19.60
N ARG A 77 18.28 5.46 20.39
CA ARG A 77 19.14 4.41 19.85
C ARG A 77 18.34 3.43 18.99
N LEU A 78 17.14 3.06 19.43
CA LEU A 78 16.23 2.19 18.69
C LEU A 78 15.79 2.84 17.37
N LEU A 79 15.42 4.13 17.38
CA LEU A 79 15.06 4.87 16.17
C LEU A 79 16.23 4.93 15.16
N ARG A 80 17.45 5.22 15.64
CA ARG A 80 18.66 5.21 14.79
C ARG A 80 18.94 3.83 14.19
N LEU A 81 18.80 2.77 14.98
CA LEU A 81 18.97 1.39 14.49
C LEU A 81 17.91 1.05 13.43
N ARG A 82 16.65 1.43 13.66
CA ARG A 82 15.56 1.25 12.71
C ARG A 82 15.80 1.99 11.40
N ALA A 83 16.26 3.24 11.45
CA ALA A 83 16.62 4.02 10.26
C ALA A 83 17.72 3.33 9.43
N ARG A 84 18.77 2.81 10.09
CA ARG A 84 19.85 2.07 9.41
C ARG A 84 19.34 0.78 8.76
N GLN A 85 18.51 0.01 9.48
CA GLN A 85 17.91 -1.21 8.95
C GLN A 85 16.98 -0.92 7.76
N ALA A 86 16.15 0.11 7.87
CA ALA A 86 15.27 0.57 6.80
C ALA A 86 16.07 0.94 5.54
N ALA A 87 17.15 1.72 5.69
CA ALA A 87 18.03 2.09 4.59
C ALA A 87 18.64 0.85 3.92
N GLN A 88 19.13 -0.12 4.71
CA GLN A 88 19.73 -1.34 4.17
C GLN A 88 18.72 -2.21 3.41
N SER A 89 17.52 -2.42 3.97
CA SER A 89 16.47 -3.18 3.28
C SER A 89 15.99 -2.46 2.01
N LEU A 90 15.84 -1.14 2.05
CA LEU A 90 15.46 -0.36 0.88
C LEU A 90 16.50 -0.45 -0.25
N LEU A 91 17.79 -0.31 0.08
CA LEU A 91 18.87 -0.46 -0.90
C LEU A 91 18.95 -1.89 -1.46
N ARG A 92 18.66 -2.91 -0.65
CA ARG A 92 18.55 -4.29 -1.14
C ARG A 92 17.41 -4.47 -2.13
N ALA A 93 16.23 -3.91 -1.83
CA ALA A 93 15.09 -3.94 -2.74
C ALA A 93 15.40 -3.17 -4.04
N GLY A 94 15.94 -1.95 -3.95
CA GLY A 94 16.32 -1.16 -5.13
C GLY A 94 17.29 -1.90 -6.06
N ARG A 95 18.33 -2.54 -5.50
CA ARG A 95 19.26 -3.37 -6.29
C ARG A 95 18.61 -4.61 -6.90
N ARG A 96 17.74 -5.29 -6.16
CA ARG A 96 17.08 -6.51 -6.62
C ARG A 96 16.18 -6.26 -7.83
N TRP A 97 15.50 -5.12 -7.82
CA TRP A 97 14.53 -4.73 -8.85
C TRP A 97 15.10 -3.79 -9.92
N ASP A 98 16.40 -3.47 -9.83
CA ASP A 98 17.10 -2.54 -10.73
C ASP A 98 16.41 -1.16 -10.84
N ILE A 99 16.04 -0.60 -9.67
CA ILE A 99 15.38 0.71 -9.57
C ILE A 99 16.13 1.64 -8.62
N SER A 100 15.99 2.94 -8.86
CA SER A 100 16.45 3.96 -7.91
C SER A 100 15.61 3.90 -6.63
N ALA A 101 16.28 3.88 -5.49
CA ALA A 101 15.62 3.89 -4.20
C ALA A 101 16.27 4.87 -3.22
N ASP A 102 15.46 5.63 -2.48
CA ASP A 102 15.94 6.63 -1.50
C ASP A 102 15.10 6.63 -0.21
N LEU A 103 15.75 6.84 0.93
CA LEU A 103 15.09 6.83 2.24
C LEU A 103 14.87 8.26 2.75
N ARG A 104 13.60 8.59 2.99
CA ARG A 104 13.20 9.81 3.67
C ARG A 104 12.76 9.51 5.10
N ILE A 105 13.36 10.22 6.05
CA ILE A 105 13.00 10.15 7.47
C ILE A 105 12.31 11.47 7.83
N VAL A 106 11.12 11.37 8.41
CA VAL A 106 10.34 12.52 8.88
C VAL A 106 9.99 12.35 10.34
N ARG A 107 9.81 13.48 11.04
CA ARG A 107 9.48 13.51 12.47
C ARG A 107 8.13 14.17 12.65
N GLY A 108 7.23 13.47 13.33
CA GLY A 108 5.90 13.98 13.62
C GLY A 108 4.83 12.89 13.67
N PRO A 109 3.57 13.28 13.87
CA PRO A 109 2.47 12.35 13.97
C PRO A 109 2.21 11.68 12.62
N TRP A 110 2.08 10.35 12.64
CA TRP A 110 1.84 9.51 11.46
C TRP A 110 0.70 10.02 10.57
N GLN A 111 -0.41 10.42 11.20
CA GLN A 111 -1.63 10.89 10.56
C GLN A 111 -1.42 12.19 9.75
N ARG A 112 -0.35 12.93 10.05
CA ARG A 112 0.03 14.16 9.34
C ARG A 112 1.08 13.88 8.27
N GLU A 113 2.11 13.13 8.62
CA GLU A 113 3.29 12.95 7.76
C GLU A 113 3.03 12.02 6.58
N VAL A 114 2.21 10.98 6.76
CA VAL A 114 1.97 9.97 5.72
C VAL A 114 1.10 10.48 4.57
N PRO A 115 -0.03 11.18 4.79
CA PRO A 115 -0.83 11.70 3.68
C PRO A 115 -0.06 12.69 2.79
N GLY A 116 0.82 13.49 3.38
CA GLY A 116 1.68 14.46 2.68
C GLY A 116 2.95 13.87 2.08
N ALA A 117 3.10 12.55 2.06
CA ALA A 117 4.38 11.94 1.72
C ALA A 117 4.71 11.93 0.21
N GLY A 118 3.70 12.12 -0.63
CA GLY A 118 3.80 12.22 -2.08
C GLY A 118 2.70 13.14 -2.62
N GLY A 119 2.76 13.41 -3.93
CA GLY A 119 1.83 14.27 -4.62
C GLY A 119 0.91 13.54 -5.61
N ALA A 120 0.16 14.31 -6.38
CA ALA A 120 -0.63 13.80 -7.47
C ALA A 120 0.26 13.08 -8.51
N GLY A 121 -0.05 11.81 -8.79
CA GLY A 121 0.75 10.95 -9.67
C GLY A 121 1.81 10.11 -8.97
N ASP A 122 1.89 10.20 -7.64
CA ASP A 122 2.67 9.29 -6.82
C ASP A 122 1.77 8.17 -6.26
N VAL A 123 2.39 7.06 -5.88
CA VAL A 123 1.71 5.88 -5.35
C VAL A 123 2.16 5.65 -3.91
N LEU A 124 1.24 5.62 -2.95
CA LEU A 124 1.54 5.42 -1.54
C LEU A 124 1.33 3.94 -1.15
N ALA A 125 2.41 3.24 -0.82
CA ALA A 125 2.39 1.83 -0.42
C ALA A 125 2.42 1.65 1.10
N LEU A 126 1.39 1.00 1.63
CA LEU A 126 1.15 0.77 3.05
C LEU A 126 1.07 -0.73 3.35
N GLU A 127 1.68 -1.17 4.44
CA GLU A 127 1.49 -2.54 4.96
C GLU A 127 0.19 -2.62 5.75
N ARG A 128 -0.56 -3.71 5.58
CA ARG A 128 -1.70 -4.00 6.46
C ARG A 128 -1.21 -4.21 7.89
N GLY A 129 -1.70 -3.41 8.84
CA GLY A 129 -1.23 -3.41 10.23
C GLY A 129 -0.12 -2.40 10.53
N ALA A 130 0.35 -1.64 9.54
CA ALA A 130 1.21 -0.48 9.72
C ALA A 130 0.65 0.48 10.77
N ALA A 131 1.50 1.01 11.66
CA ALA A 131 1.14 2.03 12.67
C ALA A 131 -0.04 1.65 13.59
N GLY A 132 -0.20 0.36 13.90
CA GLY A 132 -1.33 -0.11 14.72
C GLY A 132 -2.67 -0.12 13.98
N SER A 133 -2.69 0.25 12.71
CA SER A 133 -3.87 0.23 11.84
C SER A 133 -4.22 -1.21 11.45
N ARG A 134 -4.86 -1.91 12.39
CA ARG A 134 -5.65 -3.13 12.08
C ARG A 134 -6.98 -2.79 11.41
N SER A 135 -7.36 -1.50 11.37
CA SER A 135 -8.66 -1.06 10.88
C SER A 135 -8.57 -0.46 9.48
N TRP A 136 -9.42 -0.97 8.60
CA TRP A 136 -9.67 -0.40 7.27
C TRP A 136 -9.90 1.12 7.31
N THR A 137 -10.63 1.58 8.33
CA THR A 137 -11.01 2.99 8.48
C THR A 137 -9.81 3.92 8.57
N ALA A 138 -8.77 3.57 9.36
CA ALA A 138 -7.60 4.44 9.50
C ALA A 138 -6.78 4.54 8.21
N LEU A 139 -6.70 3.44 7.45
CA LEU A 139 -6.09 3.44 6.11
C LEU A 139 -6.90 4.28 5.13
N GLN A 140 -8.22 4.11 5.10
CA GLN A 140 -9.10 4.91 4.24
C GLN A 140 -8.96 6.40 4.54
N THR A 141 -8.96 6.80 5.82
CA THR A 141 -8.72 8.21 6.21
C THR A 141 -7.36 8.71 5.71
N THR A 142 -6.31 7.89 5.84
CA THR A 142 -4.96 8.27 5.38
C THR A 142 -4.89 8.45 3.86
N LEU A 143 -5.50 7.53 3.11
CA LEU A 143 -5.54 7.57 1.65
C LEU A 143 -6.40 8.73 1.14
N SER A 144 -7.58 8.94 1.73
CA SER A 144 -8.47 10.06 1.37
C SER A 144 -7.87 11.43 1.70
N ALA A 145 -6.97 11.52 2.68
CA ALA A 145 -6.23 12.75 2.99
C ALA A 145 -4.99 12.94 2.09
N SER A 146 -4.59 11.94 1.30
CA SER A 146 -3.43 12.00 0.42
C SER A 146 -3.81 12.39 -1.00
N ALA A 147 -2.91 13.06 -1.71
CA ALA A 147 -3.02 13.27 -3.16
C ALA A 147 -2.52 12.06 -3.99
N CYS A 148 -2.01 11.03 -3.32
CA CYS A 148 -1.47 9.82 -3.96
C CYS A 148 -2.55 8.79 -4.25
N ALA A 149 -2.32 7.95 -5.26
CA ALA A 149 -3.02 6.65 -5.36
C ALA A 149 -2.53 5.72 -4.23
N GLY A 150 -3.39 4.84 -3.71
CA GLY A 150 -3.07 3.95 -2.59
C GLY A 150 -2.67 2.53 -3.00
N VAL A 151 -1.79 1.90 -2.24
CA VAL A 151 -1.47 0.48 -2.35
C VAL A 151 -1.44 -0.11 -0.96
N MET A 152 -2.16 -1.21 -0.76
CA MET A 152 -2.08 -1.95 0.49
C MET A 152 -1.53 -3.36 0.25
N TRP A 153 -0.53 -3.72 1.04
CA TRP A 153 0.05 -5.05 1.00
C TRP A 153 -0.37 -5.88 2.21
N GLY A 154 -0.67 -7.15 1.99
CA GLY A 154 -0.76 -8.13 3.07
C GLY A 154 0.09 -9.34 2.73
N GLY A 155 1.28 -9.38 3.34
CA GLY A 155 2.28 -10.44 3.33
C GLY A 155 2.11 -11.55 2.28
N TRP A 156 2.82 -11.41 1.16
CA TRP A 156 2.93 -12.47 0.16
C TRP A 156 3.60 -13.71 0.74
N ARG A 157 3.01 -14.86 0.44
CA ARG A 157 3.68 -16.17 0.54
C ARG A 157 3.87 -16.83 -0.82
N GLU A 158 3.08 -16.43 -1.84
CA GLU A 158 3.11 -16.92 -3.21
C GLU A 158 2.82 -15.79 -4.21
N PRO A 159 3.32 -15.88 -5.46
CA PRO A 159 3.07 -14.88 -6.49
C PRO A 159 1.59 -14.82 -6.91
N PRO A 160 1.08 -13.64 -7.33
CA PRO A 160 -0.24 -13.46 -7.89
C PRO A 160 -0.56 -14.46 -9.01
N ARG A 161 -1.84 -14.83 -9.16
CA ARG A 161 -2.32 -15.60 -10.33
C ARG A 161 -3.32 -14.85 -11.20
N ALA A 162 -3.89 -13.76 -10.70
CA ALA A 162 -4.80 -12.89 -11.43
C ALA A 162 -4.81 -11.51 -10.77
N LEU A 163 -5.14 -10.49 -11.55
CA LEU A 163 -5.39 -9.14 -11.07
C LEU A 163 -6.89 -8.86 -11.18
N ALA A 164 -7.55 -8.52 -10.08
CA ALA A 164 -8.92 -8.04 -10.11
C ALA A 164 -8.94 -6.51 -10.21
N LEU A 165 -10.01 -5.92 -10.73
CA LEU A 165 -10.31 -4.49 -10.55
C LEU A 165 -11.77 -4.41 -10.17
N LEU A 166 -12.12 -3.86 -9.01
CA LEU A 166 -13.52 -3.60 -8.69
C LEU A 166 -13.98 -2.29 -9.37
N HIS A 167 -15.19 -2.26 -9.90
CA HIS A 167 -15.79 -1.12 -10.61
C HIS A 167 -17.15 -0.79 -10.00
N GLY A 168 -17.34 0.48 -9.61
CA GLY A 168 -18.56 1.05 -9.03
C GLY A 168 -19.31 1.96 -10.01
N PRO A 169 -20.60 2.27 -9.79
CA PRO A 169 -21.36 3.16 -10.67
C PRO A 169 -20.72 4.56 -10.71
N GLY A 170 -20.30 5.01 -11.90
CA GLY A 170 -19.52 6.25 -12.09
C GLY A 170 -18.22 6.08 -12.88
N GLY A 171 -17.88 4.84 -13.25
CA GLY A 171 -16.68 4.51 -14.03
C GLY A 171 -15.52 4.07 -13.13
N PRO A 172 -14.61 3.16 -13.56
CA PRO A 172 -13.27 3.22 -13.00
C PRO A 172 -12.73 4.58 -13.42
N GLY A 173 -12.15 5.35 -12.50
CA GLY A 173 -11.29 6.44 -12.93
C GLY A 173 -10.31 5.87 -13.95
N TRP A 174 -10.27 6.39 -15.18
CA TRP A 174 -9.45 5.87 -16.29
C TRP A 174 -8.01 5.52 -15.88
N ARG A 175 -7.51 6.24 -14.87
CA ARG A 175 -6.26 5.96 -14.16
C ARG A 175 -6.22 4.57 -13.53
N ALA A 176 -7.19 4.18 -12.71
CA ALA A 176 -7.21 2.86 -12.08
C ALA A 176 -7.16 1.71 -13.09
N LEU A 177 -7.89 1.82 -14.21
CA LEU A 177 -7.85 0.83 -15.29
C LEU A 177 -6.48 0.80 -15.98
N GLN A 178 -5.91 1.96 -16.33
CA GLN A 178 -4.57 2.04 -16.92
C GLN A 178 -3.49 1.44 -16.02
N ALA A 179 -3.58 1.68 -14.72
CA ALA A 179 -2.62 1.13 -13.77
C ALA A 179 -2.79 -0.38 -13.60
N ALA A 180 -4.02 -0.88 -13.53
CA ALA A 180 -4.29 -2.32 -13.49
C ALA A 180 -3.79 -3.02 -14.76
N ALA A 181 -4.06 -2.45 -15.94
CA ALA A 181 -3.57 -2.97 -17.22
C ALA A 181 -2.04 -3.01 -17.27
N ARG A 182 -1.38 -1.94 -16.81
CA ARG A 182 0.08 -1.87 -16.75
C ARG A 182 0.69 -2.93 -15.84
N LEU A 183 0.11 -3.13 -14.66
CA LEU A 183 0.55 -4.15 -13.71
C LEU A 183 0.29 -5.56 -14.24
N ALA A 184 -0.87 -5.81 -14.84
CA ALA A 184 -1.19 -7.09 -15.47
C ALA A 184 -0.19 -7.42 -16.59
N GLN A 185 0.16 -6.43 -17.41
CA GLN A 185 1.18 -6.59 -18.45
C GLN A 185 2.57 -6.87 -17.88
N ALA A 186 3.00 -6.07 -16.88
CA ALA A 186 4.31 -6.22 -16.26
C ALA A 186 4.47 -7.59 -15.57
N TRP A 187 3.42 -8.04 -14.87
CA TRP A 187 3.40 -9.31 -14.15
C TRP A 187 3.00 -10.50 -15.03
N ARG A 188 2.63 -10.26 -16.29
CA ARG A 188 2.10 -11.27 -17.22
C ARG A 188 0.93 -12.05 -16.63
N LEU A 189 0.03 -11.33 -15.97
CA LEU A 189 -1.16 -11.89 -15.34
C LEU A 189 -2.41 -11.55 -16.15
N PRO A 190 -3.41 -12.43 -16.13
CA PRO A 190 -4.74 -12.05 -16.62
C PRO A 190 -5.32 -10.94 -15.74
N LEU A 191 -5.85 -9.90 -16.39
CA LEU A 191 -6.66 -8.85 -15.75
C LEU A 191 -8.14 -9.24 -15.84
N THR A 192 -8.79 -9.28 -14.69
CA THR A 192 -10.23 -9.48 -14.57
C THR A 192 -10.87 -8.24 -13.95
N VAL A 193 -11.79 -7.59 -14.65
CA VAL A 193 -12.54 -6.44 -14.13
C VAL A 193 -13.88 -6.90 -13.59
N TYR A 194 -14.09 -6.68 -12.30
CA TYR A 194 -15.30 -6.98 -11.56
C TYR A 194 -16.16 -5.75 -11.40
N THR A 195 -17.39 -5.79 -11.89
CA THR A 195 -18.23 -4.58 -11.92
C THR A 195 -19.52 -4.76 -11.12
N THR A 196 -19.98 -3.71 -10.45
CA THR A 196 -21.31 -3.69 -9.80
C THR A 196 -22.43 -3.25 -10.75
N GLY A 197 -22.14 -3.19 -12.06
CA GLY A 197 -23.01 -2.73 -13.15
C GLY A 197 -22.20 -1.94 -14.16
N LEU A 198 -22.27 -2.31 -15.45
CA LEU A 198 -21.60 -1.62 -16.56
C LEU A 198 -22.64 -0.91 -17.42
N ALA A 199 -22.38 0.36 -17.75
CA ALA A 199 -23.08 0.96 -18.88
C ALA A 199 -22.55 0.31 -20.19
N PRO A 200 -23.39 0.09 -21.22
CA PRO A 200 -22.96 -0.57 -22.47
C PRO A 200 -21.75 0.06 -23.16
N ALA A 201 -21.57 1.39 -23.03
CA ALA A 201 -20.42 2.11 -23.58
C ALA A 201 -19.08 1.79 -22.87
N GLU A 202 -19.13 1.32 -21.63
CA GLU A 202 -17.94 0.92 -20.86
C GLU A 202 -17.45 -0.49 -21.24
N HIS A 203 -18.31 -1.34 -21.81
CA HIS A 203 -17.91 -2.66 -22.32
C HIS A 203 -16.92 -2.55 -23.48
N THR A 204 -17.15 -1.66 -24.44
CA THR A 204 -16.28 -1.49 -25.62
C THR A 204 -14.86 -1.07 -25.24
N ILE A 205 -14.71 -0.25 -24.18
CA ILE A 205 -13.41 0.20 -23.67
C ILE A 205 -12.65 -0.94 -22.97
N LEU A 206 -13.37 -1.84 -22.29
CA LEU A 206 -12.77 -2.99 -21.61
C LEU A 206 -12.35 -4.10 -22.60
N GLU A 207 -13.06 -4.23 -23.72
CA GLU A 207 -12.70 -5.15 -24.81
C GLU A 207 -11.37 -4.76 -25.49
N GLU A 208 -11.10 -3.46 -25.68
CA GLU A 208 -9.83 -2.97 -26.24
C GLU A 208 -8.59 -3.31 -25.38
N VAL A 209 -8.79 -3.50 -24.06
CA VAL A 209 -7.71 -3.80 -23.11
C VAL A 209 -7.51 -5.32 -22.90
N ALA A 210 -8.23 -6.18 -23.64
CA ALA A 210 -8.17 -7.64 -23.56
C ALA A 210 -8.40 -8.18 -22.13
N VAL A 211 -9.41 -7.63 -21.46
CA VAL A 211 -9.73 -7.90 -20.06
C VAL A 211 -10.89 -8.88 -19.95
N THR A 212 -10.81 -9.82 -18.99
CA THR A 212 -11.99 -10.64 -18.65
C THR A 212 -12.93 -9.83 -17.76
N VAL A 213 -14.19 -9.67 -18.14
CA VAL A 213 -15.18 -8.95 -17.31
C VAL A 213 -16.06 -9.96 -16.57
N ALA A 214 -16.25 -9.76 -15.27
CA ALA A 214 -17.07 -10.62 -14.42
C ALA A 214 -17.95 -9.81 -13.45
N PRO A 215 -19.12 -10.31 -13.03
CA PRO A 215 -19.89 -9.68 -11.96
C PRO A 215 -19.16 -9.82 -10.62
N VAL A 216 -19.22 -8.79 -9.76
CA VAL A 216 -18.60 -8.79 -8.41
C VAL A 216 -19.05 -9.98 -7.56
N GLU A 217 -20.23 -10.53 -7.80
CA GLU A 217 -20.77 -11.71 -7.13
C GLU A 217 -19.97 -12.99 -7.41
N ARG A 218 -19.20 -13.04 -8.51
CA ARG A 218 -18.32 -14.17 -8.88
C ARG A 218 -16.87 -13.96 -8.44
N LEU A 219 -16.59 -12.95 -7.64
CA LEU A 219 -15.25 -12.63 -7.19
C LEU A 219 -14.75 -13.78 -6.29
N PRO A 220 -13.67 -14.48 -6.69
CA PRO A 220 -13.26 -15.69 -6.02
C PRO A 220 -12.77 -15.37 -4.61
N CYS A 221 -13.18 -16.17 -3.63
CA CYS A 221 -12.54 -16.25 -2.32
C CYS A 221 -11.16 -16.92 -2.47
N SER A 222 -10.26 -16.29 -3.23
CA SER A 222 -8.90 -16.78 -3.44
C SER A 222 -7.95 -16.07 -2.49
N ARG A 223 -6.91 -16.80 -2.02
CA ARG A 223 -5.82 -16.25 -1.19
C ARG A 223 -4.82 -15.40 -2.00
N GLY A 224 -5.17 -15.01 -3.22
CA GLY A 224 -4.33 -14.20 -4.11
C GLY A 224 -4.46 -12.70 -3.88
N PRO A 225 -3.62 -11.88 -4.54
CA PRO A 225 -3.72 -10.43 -4.49
C PRO A 225 -4.95 -9.97 -5.30
N LEU A 226 -5.73 -9.10 -4.69
CA LEU A 226 -6.92 -8.52 -5.28
C LEU A 226 -6.66 -7.04 -5.46
N LEU A 227 -6.43 -6.55 -6.68
CA LEU A 227 -6.45 -5.10 -6.91
C LEU A 227 -7.91 -4.65 -6.84
N VAL A 228 -8.16 -3.58 -6.11
CA VAL A 228 -9.49 -3.05 -5.86
C VAL A 228 -9.40 -1.56 -6.08
N ALA A 229 -9.91 -1.03 -7.17
CA ALA A 229 -10.08 0.40 -7.28
C ALA A 229 -11.49 0.73 -6.80
N PRO A 230 -11.70 1.22 -5.57
CA PRO A 230 -13.03 1.62 -5.17
C PRO A 230 -13.46 2.82 -6.03
N GLY A 231 -14.33 2.57 -7.01
CA GLY A 231 -15.10 3.64 -7.64
C GLY A 231 -16.09 4.27 -6.64
N GLU A 232 -16.69 5.39 -7.00
CA GLU A 232 -17.84 5.91 -6.24
C GLU A 232 -18.93 4.83 -6.14
N GLY A 233 -19.54 4.68 -4.96
CA GLY A 233 -20.63 3.72 -4.74
C GLY A 233 -20.24 2.31 -4.34
N VAL A 234 -18.94 2.00 -4.15
CA VAL A 234 -18.55 0.70 -3.58
C VAL A 234 -18.84 0.66 -2.08
N ASP A 235 -19.82 -0.16 -1.67
CA ASP A 235 -20.19 -0.33 -0.27
C ASP A 235 -18.99 -0.81 0.58
N SER A 236 -18.64 0.02 1.56
CA SER A 236 -17.60 -0.24 2.56
C SER A 236 -17.76 -1.59 3.28
N ALA A 237 -18.98 -2.12 3.45
CA ALA A 237 -19.20 -3.44 4.05
C ALA A 237 -18.82 -4.59 3.10
N ARG A 238 -19.16 -4.48 1.80
CA ARG A 238 -18.73 -5.44 0.76
C ARG A 238 -17.22 -5.39 0.56
N LEU A 239 -16.63 -4.20 0.49
CA LEU A 239 -15.19 -4.01 0.38
C LEU A 239 -14.47 -4.64 1.60
N ARG A 240 -14.94 -4.40 2.83
CA ARG A 240 -14.40 -5.03 4.04
C ARG A 240 -14.41 -6.55 3.99
N ARG A 241 -15.46 -7.18 3.44
CA ARG A 241 -15.51 -8.65 3.27
C ARG A 241 -14.49 -9.13 2.24
N LEU A 242 -14.36 -8.44 1.11
CA LEU A 242 -13.36 -8.76 0.08
C LEU A 242 -11.93 -8.63 0.61
N LEU A 243 -11.64 -7.57 1.34
CA LEU A 243 -10.35 -7.31 1.98
C LEU A 243 -10.03 -8.32 3.11
N ALA A 244 -11.05 -8.88 3.77
CA ALA A 244 -10.87 -9.91 4.78
C ALA A 244 -10.48 -11.27 4.17
N CYS A 245 -10.94 -11.54 2.95
CA CYS A 245 -10.62 -12.76 2.20
C CYS A 245 -9.33 -12.65 1.39
N ALA A 246 -8.97 -11.45 0.94
CA ALA A 246 -7.80 -11.20 0.10
C ALA A 246 -6.50 -11.17 0.93
N GLY A 247 -5.43 -11.74 0.35
CA GLY A 247 -4.10 -11.67 0.94
C GLY A 247 -3.53 -10.25 0.91
N SER A 248 -3.65 -9.54 -0.22
CA SER A 248 -3.12 -8.19 -0.46
C SER A 248 -4.08 -7.38 -1.34
N VAL A 249 -4.15 -6.06 -1.17
CA VAL A 249 -5.08 -5.21 -1.95
C VAL A 249 -4.51 -3.88 -2.43
N LEU A 250 -4.39 -3.69 -3.73
CA LEU A 250 -3.97 -2.44 -4.34
C LEU A 250 -5.17 -1.49 -4.53
N LEU A 251 -5.13 -0.25 -4.03
CA LEU A 251 -6.25 0.70 -3.98
C LEU A 251 -6.01 1.98 -4.78
N ILE A 252 -6.29 1.95 -6.08
CA ILE A 252 -6.02 3.10 -6.94
C ILE A 252 -7.26 4.00 -6.95
N HIS A 253 -7.11 5.23 -6.44
CA HIS A 253 -8.09 6.32 -6.53
C HIS A 253 -7.80 7.20 -7.74
#